data_AF-A0A937MBI2-F1
#
_entry.id   AF-A0A937MBI2-F1
#
_cell.length_a   1.000
_cell.length_b   1.000
_cell.length_c   1.000
_cell.angle_alpha   90.00
_cell.angle_beta   90.00
_cell.angle_gamma   90.00
#
_symmetry.space_group_name_H-M   'P 1'
#
loop_
_entity.id
_entity.type
_entity.pdbx_description
1 polymer ?
#
loop_
_entity_poly.entity_id
_entity_poly.type
_entity_poly.pdbx_seq_one_letter_code
_entity_poly.pdbx_strand_id
1 'polypeptide(L)'
;MSSSVNVYFFIAPLIVFGPLFLWLLYSFGLREIAKIPGEIRRQNKLNSEKEDRFERERARKRGRGPVGVVRGANTSVLGLFAQAITYAWFAAVVGILASSPPYFFSAPEDAQIKLSLSHPGKRKVECRLRSREELAKLPPNMRAPKDCPRERWPVFVELEVDGKRIFAKSAAPKGIANDGPSIFYQAFSVPAGPHRLTMRLRESGNEGFDFRRSETVTLDNSQVLVAGFDSASHSVFFK
;
A
#
# COMPACT_ATOMS: atom_id res chain seq x y z
N MET A 1 -23.04 7.14 -31.75
CA MET A 1 -23.23 8.53 -31.31
C MET A 1 -21.87 9.20 -31.28
N SER A 2 -21.59 10.07 -32.26
CA SER A 2 -20.32 10.77 -32.38
C SER A 2 -20.42 12.08 -31.59
N SER A 3 -19.80 12.12 -30.41
CA SER A 3 -19.74 13.33 -29.59
C SER A 3 -18.57 14.17 -30.08
N SER A 4 -18.86 15.18 -30.91
CA SER A 4 -17.94 16.25 -31.26
C SER A 4 -17.60 17.04 -30.01
N VAL A 5 -16.50 16.68 -29.35
CA VAL A 5 -15.97 17.46 -28.21
C VAL A 5 -15.65 18.85 -28.73
N ASN A 6 -16.35 19.85 -28.18
CA ASN A 6 -16.27 21.22 -28.64
C ASN A 6 -14.87 21.77 -28.34
N VAL A 7 -14.17 22.21 -29.39
CA VAL A 7 -12.77 22.69 -29.34
C VAL A 7 -12.55 23.77 -28.27
N TYR A 8 -13.60 24.55 -27.95
CA TYR A 8 -13.59 25.54 -26.87
C TYR A 8 -13.25 24.96 -25.48
N PHE A 9 -13.54 23.68 -25.22
CA PHE A 9 -13.21 23.03 -23.94
C PHE A 9 -11.69 22.90 -23.71
N PHE A 10 -10.90 22.86 -24.78
CA PHE A 10 -9.43 22.81 -24.71
C PHE A 10 -8.80 24.20 -24.80
N ILE A 11 -9.38 25.11 -25.59
CA ILE A 11 -8.82 26.46 -25.80
C ILE A 11 -9.05 27.36 -24.59
N ALA A 12 -10.24 27.33 -23.96
CA ALA A 12 -10.55 28.23 -22.86
C ALA A 12 -9.64 28.06 -21.63
N PRO A 13 -9.33 26.84 -21.16
CA PRO A 13 -8.37 26.66 -20.07
C PRO A 13 -6.96 27.11 -20.46
N LEU A 14 -6.55 26.90 -21.72
CA LEU A 14 -5.21 27.26 -22.18
C LEU A 14 -5.00 28.78 -22.21
N ILE A 15 -6.02 29.56 -22.57
CA ILE A 15 -5.96 31.03 -22.57
C ILE A 15 -6.00 31.59 -21.15
N VAL A 16 -6.80 31.01 -20.26
CA VAL A 16 -6.95 31.51 -18.89
C VAL A 16 -5.78 31.09 -18.00
N PHE A 17 -5.40 29.81 -18.05
CA PHE A 17 -4.36 29.25 -17.18
C PHE A 17 -2.97 29.24 -17.82
N GLY A 18 -2.86 29.35 -19.15
CA GLY A 18 -1.56 29.39 -19.84
C GLY A 18 -0.66 30.54 -19.36
N PRO A 19 -1.14 31.79 -19.28
CA PRO A 19 -0.33 32.92 -18.79
C PRO A 19 0.11 32.71 -17.33
N LEU A 20 -0.77 32.19 -16.48
CA LEU A 20 -0.47 31.88 -15.08
C LEU A 20 0.57 30.77 -14.97
N PHE A 21 0.40 29.69 -15.75
CA PHE A 21 1.32 28.56 -15.78
C PHE A 21 2.70 28.95 -16.31
N LEU A 22 2.77 29.78 -17.37
CA LEU A 22 4.02 30.33 -17.88
C LEU A 22 4.70 31.26 -16.87
N TRP A 23 3.93 32.09 -16.17
CA TRP A 23 4.47 32.94 -15.10
C TRP A 23 5.01 32.11 -13.93
N LEU A 24 4.33 31.02 -13.57
CA LEU A 24 4.74 30.12 -12.49
C LEU A 24 5.97 29.30 -12.89
N LEU A 25 6.02 28.78 -14.12
CA LEU A 25 7.21 28.16 -14.71
C LEU A 25 8.41 29.11 -14.77
N TYR A 26 8.17 30.38 -15.13
CA TYR A 26 9.23 31.38 -15.18
C TYR A 26 9.76 31.72 -13.79
N SER A 27 8.88 31.92 -12.82
CA SER A 27 9.23 32.32 -11.45
C SER A 27 9.90 31.19 -10.65
N PHE A 28 9.44 29.94 -10.78
CA PHE A 28 9.96 28.82 -10.01
C PHE A 28 11.02 27.97 -10.73
N GLY A 29 10.99 27.87 -12.07
CA GLY A 29 11.83 26.92 -12.81
C GLY A 29 12.90 27.57 -13.67
N LEU A 30 12.50 28.43 -14.60
CA LEU A 30 13.40 28.94 -15.63
C LEU A 30 14.38 30.00 -15.10
N ARG A 31 13.97 30.80 -14.11
CA ARG A 31 14.81 31.87 -13.55
C ARG A 31 16.01 31.34 -12.77
N GLU A 32 15.89 30.18 -12.13
CA GLU A 32 16.99 29.50 -11.44
C GLU A 32 17.95 28.80 -12.42
N ILE A 33 17.43 28.19 -13.50
CA ILE A 33 18.26 27.56 -14.54
C ILE A 33 19.19 28.58 -15.24
N ALA A 34 18.74 29.82 -15.41
CA ALA A 34 19.55 30.88 -16.02
C ALA A 34 20.71 31.36 -15.12
N LYS A 35 20.62 31.17 -13.80
CA LYS A 35 21.67 31.54 -12.85
C LYS A 35 22.56 30.35 -12.56
N ILE A 36 23.37 29.93 -13.53
CA ILE A 36 24.43 28.94 -13.27
C ILE A 36 25.37 29.52 -12.19
N PRO A 37 25.44 28.93 -10.98
CA PRO A 37 26.31 29.39 -9.91
C PRO A 37 27.77 29.42 -10.39
N GLY A 38 28.55 30.40 -9.95
CA GLY A 38 29.95 30.55 -10.38
C GLY A 38 30.81 29.31 -10.14
N GLU A 39 30.43 28.49 -9.17
CA GLU A 39 31.08 27.21 -8.83
C GLU A 39 30.89 26.14 -9.92
N ILE A 40 29.69 26.02 -10.50
CA ILE A 40 29.42 25.10 -11.62
C ILE A 40 30.22 25.50 -12.86
N ARG A 41 30.36 26.81 -13.14
CA ARG A 41 31.21 27.28 -14.25
C ARG A 41 32.67 26.90 -14.05
N ARG A 42 33.18 27.00 -12.82
CA ARG A 42 34.56 26.56 -12.50
C ARG A 42 34.71 25.06 -12.67
N GLN A 43 33.73 24.27 -12.20
CA GLN A 43 33.75 22.82 -12.33
C GLN A 43 33.72 22.38 -13.80
N ASN A 44 32.89 23.00 -14.63
CA ASN A 44 32.83 22.72 -16.06
C ASN A 44 34.14 23.05 -16.76
N LYS A 45 34.79 24.17 -16.41
CA LYS A 45 36.11 24.53 -16.94
C LYS A 45 37.17 23.51 -16.52
N LEU A 46 37.15 23.05 -15.27
CA LEU A 46 38.07 22.03 -14.78
C LEU A 46 37.84 20.68 -15.47
N ASN A 47 36.58 20.32 -15.72
CA ASN A 47 36.21 19.10 -16.42
C ASN A 47 36.66 19.15 -17.88
N SER A 48 36.43 20.26 -18.61
CA SER A 48 36.92 20.40 -19.99
C SER A 48 38.45 20.35 -20.05
N GLU A 49 39.15 20.98 -19.10
CA GLU A 49 40.62 20.90 -19.03
C GLU A 49 41.12 19.48 -18.74
N LYS A 50 40.39 18.71 -17.92
CA LYS A 50 40.69 17.28 -17.67
C LYS A 50 40.44 16.44 -18.92
N GLU A 51 39.33 16.65 -19.62
CA GLU A 51 39.02 15.96 -20.87
C GLU A 51 40.07 16.24 -21.94
N ASP A 52 40.48 17.50 -22.11
CA ASP A 52 41.56 17.87 -23.03
C ASP A 52 42.88 17.20 -22.65
N ARG A 53 43.20 17.14 -21.34
CA ARG A 53 44.38 16.39 -20.87
C ARG A 53 44.27 14.91 -21.19
N PHE A 54 43.11 14.30 -20.95
CA PHE A 54 42.86 12.88 -21.25
C PHE A 54 42.95 12.60 -22.76
N GLU A 55 42.40 13.47 -23.60
CA GLU A 55 42.48 13.34 -25.06
C GLU A 55 43.92 13.53 -25.56
N ARG A 56 44.67 14.50 -25.02
CA ARG A 56 46.11 14.65 -25.32
C ARG A 56 46.91 13.44 -24.88
N GLU A 57 46.63 12.88 -23.71
CA GLU A 57 47.26 11.64 -23.26
C GLU A 57 46.88 10.44 -24.13
N ARG A 58 45.61 10.31 -24.51
CA ARG A 58 45.16 9.27 -25.43
C ARG A 58 45.83 9.42 -26.79
N ALA A 59 45.96 10.63 -27.31
CA ALA A 59 46.67 10.91 -28.55
C ALA A 59 48.17 10.58 -28.43
N ARG A 60 48.79 10.86 -27.27
CA ARG A 60 50.20 10.50 -27.02
C ARG A 60 50.41 8.99 -26.87
N LYS A 61 49.47 8.29 -26.21
CA LYS A 61 49.52 6.83 -25.98
C LYS A 61 49.09 6.04 -27.23
N ARG A 62 48.26 6.61 -28.10
CA ARG A 62 47.92 6.05 -29.41
C ARG A 62 49.15 6.24 -30.31
N GLY A 63 49.94 5.19 -30.46
CA GLY A 63 50.95 5.11 -31.52
C GLY A 63 50.33 5.38 -32.90
N ARG A 64 51.18 5.59 -33.91
CA ARG A 64 50.83 5.97 -35.29
C ARG A 64 50.11 4.82 -36.04
N GLY A 65 48.95 4.40 -35.56
CA GLY A 65 48.04 3.45 -36.18
C GLY A 65 46.76 4.15 -36.64
N PRO A 66 46.09 3.65 -37.70
CA PRO A 66 44.86 4.26 -38.18
C PRO A 66 43.76 4.15 -37.13
N VAL A 67 43.03 5.25 -36.91
CA VAL A 67 41.83 5.27 -36.08
C VAL A 67 40.79 4.41 -36.77
N GLY A 68 40.36 3.31 -36.13
CA GLY A 68 39.22 2.54 -36.60
C GLY A 68 38.02 3.46 -36.69
N VAL A 69 37.59 3.78 -37.91
CA VAL A 69 36.34 4.52 -38.13
C VAL A 69 35.23 3.67 -37.53
N VAL A 70 34.61 4.16 -36.47
CA VAL A 70 33.37 3.57 -35.96
C VAL A 70 32.40 3.61 -37.12
N ARG A 71 32.08 2.45 -37.71
CA ARG A 71 31.09 2.36 -38.78
C ARG A 71 29.80 2.96 -38.24
N GLY A 72 29.44 4.14 -38.74
CA GLY A 72 28.17 4.76 -38.44
C GLY A 72 27.05 3.77 -38.76
N ALA A 73 25.99 3.79 -37.95
CA ALA A 73 24.83 2.94 -38.18
C ALA A 73 24.39 3.11 -39.65
N ASN A 74 24.47 2.04 -40.44
CA ASN A 74 24.07 2.06 -41.84
C ASN A 74 22.57 2.38 -41.89
N THR A 75 22.22 3.64 -42.15
CA THR A 75 20.86 4.13 -42.39
C THR A 75 20.36 3.69 -43.78
N SER A 76 20.53 2.41 -44.11
CA SER A 76 19.93 1.85 -45.31
C SER A 76 18.41 1.89 -45.19
N VAL A 77 17.71 2.19 -46.29
CA VAL A 77 16.24 2.22 -46.33
C VAL A 77 15.65 0.91 -45.82
N LEU A 78 16.26 -0.22 -46.18
CA LEU A 78 15.88 -1.55 -45.69
C LEU A 78 16.04 -1.70 -44.17
N GLY A 79 17.12 -1.15 -43.61
CA GLY A 79 17.36 -1.14 -42.16
C GLY A 79 16.31 -0.33 -41.40
N LEU A 80 15.91 0.82 -41.94
CA LEU A 80 14.84 1.63 -41.36
C LEU A 80 13.48 0.89 -41.37
N PHE A 81 13.16 0.20 -42.47
CA PHE A 81 11.96 -0.63 -42.54
C PHE A 81 11.99 -1.79 -41.53
N ALA A 82 13.10 -2.51 -41.43
CA ALA A 82 13.25 -3.61 -40.47
C ALA A 82 13.13 -3.12 -39.00
N GLN A 83 13.71 -1.96 -38.70
CA GLN A 83 13.62 -1.33 -37.39
C GLN A 83 12.18 -0.89 -37.06
N ALA A 84 11.49 -0.27 -38.02
CA ALA A 84 10.09 0.11 -37.87
C ALA A 84 9.17 -1.09 -37.62
N ILE A 85 9.36 -2.19 -38.36
CA ILE A 85 8.61 -3.44 -38.17
C ILE A 85 8.85 -4.01 -36.78
N THR A 86 10.11 -4.05 -36.33
CA THR A 86 10.46 -4.58 -35.01
C THR A 86 9.84 -3.77 -33.89
N TYR A 87 9.89 -2.43 -33.99
CA TYR A 87 9.25 -1.56 -33.01
C TYR A 87 7.73 -1.63 -33.05
N ALA A 88 7.12 -1.74 -34.23
CA ALA A 88 5.68 -1.91 -34.36
C ALA A 88 5.21 -3.24 -33.72
N TRP A 89 5.93 -4.34 -33.97
CA TRP A 89 5.65 -5.63 -33.34
C TRP A 89 5.78 -5.55 -31.82
N PHE A 90 6.87 -4.97 -31.31
CA PHE A 90 7.08 -4.81 -29.88
C PHE A 90 5.98 -3.96 -29.24
N ALA A 91 5.62 -2.83 -29.87
CA ALA A 91 4.54 -1.96 -29.41
C ALA A 91 3.19 -2.69 -29.41
N ALA A 92 2.92 -3.54 -30.41
CA ALA A 92 1.71 -4.36 -30.46
C ALA A 92 1.65 -5.37 -29.31
N VAL A 93 2.75 -6.08 -29.03
CA VAL A 93 2.83 -7.03 -27.91
C VAL A 93 2.59 -6.32 -26.58
N VAL A 94 3.24 -5.18 -26.36
CA VAL A 94 3.03 -4.37 -25.15
C VAL A 94 1.58 -3.90 -25.05
N GLY A 95 0.99 -3.42 -26.16
CA GLY A 95 -0.41 -2.97 -26.18
C GLY A 95 -1.41 -4.08 -25.86
N ILE A 96 -1.20 -5.27 -26.42
CA ILE A 96 -2.06 -6.44 -26.17
C ILE A 96 -1.96 -6.86 -24.70
N LEU A 97 -0.74 -6.99 -24.15
CA LEU A 97 -0.54 -7.42 -22.77
C LEU A 97 -0.91 -6.36 -21.74
N ALA A 98 -0.87 -5.07 -22.10
CA ALA A 98 -1.29 -3.98 -21.23
C ALA A 98 -2.82 -3.86 -21.13
N SER A 99 -3.55 -4.28 -22.16
CA SER A 99 -5.03 -4.22 -22.21
C SER A 99 -5.71 -5.55 -21.88
N SER A 100 -4.99 -6.67 -21.96
CA SER A 100 -5.55 -8.01 -21.74
C SER A 100 -4.52 -8.99 -21.17
N PRO A 101 -4.93 -9.94 -20.31
CA PRO A 101 -6.27 -10.10 -19.73
C PRO A 101 -6.51 -9.14 -18.55
N PRO A 102 -7.77 -8.72 -18.32
CA PRO A 102 -8.13 -7.99 -17.09
C PRO A 102 -7.81 -8.85 -15.85
N TYR A 103 -7.15 -8.24 -14.87
CA TYR A 103 -6.89 -8.88 -13.58
C TYR A 103 -8.16 -8.85 -12.72
N PHE A 104 -8.70 -10.03 -12.42
CA PHE A 104 -9.80 -10.18 -11.47
C PHE A 104 -9.24 -10.70 -10.13
N PHE A 105 -9.55 -9.99 -9.05
CA PHE A 105 -9.16 -10.41 -7.69
C PHE A 105 -10.04 -11.57 -7.16
N SER A 106 -11.25 -11.71 -7.71
CA SER A 106 -12.26 -12.72 -7.35
C SER A 106 -12.94 -13.23 -8.62
N ALA A 107 -13.57 -14.41 -8.59
CA ALA A 107 -14.41 -14.85 -9.71
C ALA A 107 -15.54 -13.82 -9.93
N PRO A 108 -16.00 -13.58 -11.18
CA PRO A 108 -16.96 -12.53 -11.48
C PRO A 108 -18.30 -12.66 -10.73
N GLU A 109 -18.65 -13.87 -10.33
CA GLU A 109 -19.88 -14.24 -9.62
C GLU A 109 -19.70 -14.43 -8.11
N ASP A 110 -18.47 -14.30 -7.61
CA ASP A 110 -18.15 -14.42 -6.19
C ASP A 110 -18.07 -13.04 -5.52
N ALA A 111 -18.50 -13.01 -4.28
CA ALA A 111 -18.19 -11.96 -3.31
C ALA A 111 -17.17 -12.47 -2.29
N GLN A 112 -16.60 -11.56 -1.49
CA GLN A 112 -15.61 -11.90 -0.49
C GLN A 112 -15.99 -11.37 0.89
N ILE A 113 -15.95 -12.25 1.89
CA ILE A 113 -16.09 -11.90 3.29
C ILE A 113 -14.70 -11.91 3.94
N LYS A 114 -14.25 -10.76 4.46
CA LYS A 114 -12.99 -10.62 5.19
C LYS A 114 -13.27 -10.51 6.68
N LEU A 115 -12.83 -11.49 7.45
CA LEU A 115 -12.72 -11.37 8.89
C LEU A 115 -11.47 -10.56 9.23
N SER A 116 -11.64 -9.37 9.79
CA SER A 116 -10.52 -8.50 10.17
C SER A 116 -10.83 -7.81 11.50
N LEU A 117 -10.13 -8.19 12.56
CA LEU A 117 -10.22 -7.50 13.84
C LEU A 117 -8.93 -7.59 14.65
N SER A 118 -8.68 -6.52 15.40
CA SER A 118 -7.63 -6.43 16.41
C SER A 118 -8.30 -6.02 17.71
N HIS A 119 -8.48 -6.99 18.60
CA HIS A 119 -9.24 -6.79 19.83
C HIS A 119 -8.48 -7.38 21.02
N PRO A 120 -8.20 -6.58 22.06
CA PRO A 120 -7.55 -7.09 23.25
C PRO A 120 -8.61 -7.63 24.22
N GLY A 121 -8.54 -8.91 24.57
CA GLY A 121 -9.53 -9.53 25.45
C GLY A 121 -9.57 -8.94 26.87
N LYS A 122 -10.54 -9.38 27.68
CA LYS A 122 -10.68 -8.94 29.07
C LYS A 122 -9.44 -9.31 29.87
N ARG A 123 -9.12 -8.49 30.88
CA ARG A 123 -8.04 -8.81 31.83
C ARG A 123 -8.40 -10.07 32.62
N LYS A 124 -7.41 -10.90 32.91
CA LYS A 124 -7.63 -12.10 33.73
C LYS A 124 -7.98 -11.77 35.17
N VAL A 125 -7.36 -10.71 35.70
CA VAL A 125 -7.52 -10.26 37.08
C VAL A 125 -7.89 -8.77 37.06
N GLU A 126 -8.91 -8.42 37.85
CA GLU A 126 -9.30 -7.03 38.04
C GLU A 126 -8.25 -6.27 38.86
N CYS A 127 -8.18 -4.95 38.67
CA CYS A 127 -7.28 -4.12 39.46
C CYS A 127 -7.71 -4.09 40.93
N ARG A 128 -6.82 -4.48 41.84
CA ARG A 128 -7.06 -4.37 43.29
C ARG A 128 -6.20 -3.27 43.93
N LEU A 129 -6.73 -2.69 45.00
CA LEU A 129 -5.97 -1.78 45.86
C LEU A 129 -5.17 -2.60 46.87
N ARG A 130 -3.90 -2.28 47.04
CA ARG A 130 -3.05 -2.89 48.06
C ARG A 130 -3.27 -2.22 49.41
N SER A 131 -3.28 -3.01 50.48
CA SER A 131 -3.43 -2.47 51.83
C SER A 131 -2.15 -1.75 52.29
N ARG A 132 -2.25 -0.89 53.31
CA ARG A 132 -1.06 -0.17 53.83
C ARG A 132 0.00 -1.12 54.38
N GLU A 133 -0.41 -2.26 54.94
CA GLU A 133 0.48 -3.30 55.46
C GLU A 133 1.25 -4.01 54.32
N GLU A 134 0.58 -4.26 53.19
CA GLU A 134 1.21 -4.83 51.99
C GLU A 134 2.21 -3.86 51.35
N LEU A 135 1.87 -2.56 51.32
CA LEU A 135 2.77 -1.52 50.82
C LEU A 135 3.99 -1.32 51.73
N ALA A 136 3.84 -1.44 53.05
CA ALA A 136 4.94 -1.32 53.98
C ALA A 136 5.98 -2.46 53.80
N LYS A 137 5.50 -3.68 53.49
CA LYS A 137 6.34 -4.84 53.17
C LYS A 137 7.10 -4.70 51.84
N LEU A 138 6.64 -3.83 50.94
CA LEU A 138 7.30 -3.57 49.66
C LEU A 138 8.45 -2.54 49.83
N PRO A 139 9.54 -2.69 49.05
CA PRO A 139 10.60 -1.69 48.97
C PRO A 139 10.06 -0.31 48.57
N PRO A 140 10.63 0.82 49.05
CA PRO A 140 10.10 2.17 48.82
C PRO A 140 9.84 2.52 47.35
N ASN A 141 10.69 2.05 46.43
CA ASN A 141 10.57 2.28 44.98
C ASN A 141 9.49 1.43 44.30
N MET A 142 8.92 0.43 44.98
CA MET A 142 7.93 -0.50 44.43
C MET A 142 6.56 -0.43 45.13
N ARG A 143 6.32 0.60 45.96
CA ARG A 143 5.06 0.83 46.68
C ARG A 143 3.96 1.41 45.79
N ALA A 144 3.62 0.73 44.71
CA ALA A 144 2.48 1.08 43.87
C ALA A 144 1.17 0.72 44.60
N PRO A 145 0.24 1.67 44.81
CA PRO A 145 -0.99 1.45 45.57
C PRO A 145 -2.01 0.55 44.85
N LYS A 146 -1.90 0.41 43.52
CA LYS A 146 -2.77 -0.45 42.70
C LYS A 146 -1.97 -1.62 42.13
N ASP A 147 -2.52 -2.81 42.26
CA ASP A 147 -2.04 -4.04 41.65
C ASP A 147 -2.93 -4.36 40.44
N CYS A 148 -2.41 -4.12 39.23
CA CYS A 148 -3.12 -4.31 37.98
C CYS A 148 -2.33 -5.23 37.04
N PRO A 149 -2.45 -6.56 37.20
CA PRO A 149 -1.91 -7.50 36.24
C PRO A 149 -2.38 -7.17 34.82
N ARG A 150 -1.44 -7.13 33.88
CA ARG A 150 -1.72 -6.72 32.49
C ARG A 150 -2.16 -7.88 31.61
N GLU A 151 -2.05 -9.11 32.11
CA GLU A 151 -2.37 -10.33 31.37
C GLU A 151 -3.85 -10.39 30.98
N ARG A 152 -4.10 -10.80 29.72
CA ARG A 152 -5.45 -10.87 29.13
C ARG A 152 -5.84 -12.29 28.76
N TRP A 153 -7.15 -12.52 28.68
CA TRP A 153 -7.71 -13.74 28.10
C TRP A 153 -7.48 -13.78 26.58
N PRO A 154 -7.29 -14.98 25.98
CA PRO A 154 -7.30 -15.14 24.54
C PRO A 154 -8.69 -14.83 23.99
N VAL A 155 -8.75 -14.23 22.81
CA VAL A 155 -10.01 -13.97 22.13
C VAL A 155 -10.34 -15.17 21.25
N PHE A 156 -11.59 -15.62 21.28
CA PHE A 156 -12.11 -16.67 20.40
C PHE A 156 -13.18 -16.07 19.49
N VAL A 157 -13.06 -16.33 18.19
CA VAL A 157 -13.96 -15.79 17.17
C VAL A 157 -14.53 -16.93 16.35
N GLU A 158 -15.85 -16.87 16.15
CA GLU A 158 -16.59 -17.76 15.27
C GLU A 158 -17.34 -16.94 14.22
N LEU A 159 -17.23 -17.36 12.96
CA LEU A 159 -17.96 -16.81 11.83
C LEU A 159 -18.72 -17.92 11.11
N GLU A 160 -20.01 -17.67 10.90
CA GLU A 160 -20.96 -18.57 10.27
C GLU A 160 -21.65 -17.83 9.11
N VAL A 161 -21.79 -18.50 7.98
CA VAL A 161 -22.48 -18.03 6.77
C VAL A 161 -23.54 -19.07 6.44
N ASP A 162 -24.80 -18.64 6.38
CA ASP A 162 -25.97 -19.48 6.05
C ASP A 162 -26.09 -20.75 6.89
N GLY A 163 -25.80 -20.65 8.20
CA GLY A 163 -25.83 -21.81 9.10
C GLY A 163 -24.54 -22.63 9.12
N LYS A 164 -23.61 -22.41 8.19
CA LYS A 164 -22.33 -23.12 8.11
C LYS A 164 -21.21 -22.32 8.75
N ARG A 165 -20.57 -22.91 9.77
CA ARG A 165 -19.38 -22.33 10.40
C ARG A 165 -18.19 -22.40 9.44
N ILE A 166 -17.73 -21.24 8.99
CA ILE A 166 -16.58 -21.10 8.09
C ILE A 166 -15.28 -20.75 8.83
N PHE A 167 -15.38 -20.21 10.05
CA PHE A 167 -14.24 -19.89 10.88
C PHE A 167 -14.54 -20.14 12.36
N ALA A 168 -13.60 -20.73 13.07
CA ALA A 168 -13.62 -20.84 14.54
C ALA A 168 -12.19 -21.02 15.05
N LYS A 169 -11.59 -19.97 15.59
CA LYS A 169 -10.23 -20.02 16.15
C LYS A 169 -10.09 -19.11 17.37
N SER A 170 -9.18 -19.51 18.26
CA SER A 170 -8.69 -18.67 19.35
C SER A 170 -7.35 -18.06 18.95
N ALA A 171 -7.14 -16.79 19.29
CA ALA A 171 -5.85 -16.13 19.21
C ALA A 171 -5.39 -15.71 20.61
N ALA A 172 -4.14 -16.02 20.95
CA ALA A 172 -3.54 -15.60 22.21
C ALA A 172 -3.15 -14.11 22.14
N PRO A 173 -3.21 -13.38 23.27
CA PRO A 173 -2.70 -12.01 23.33
C PRO A 173 -1.20 -11.99 23.00
N LYS A 174 -0.76 -11.00 22.21
CA LYS A 174 0.66 -10.83 21.88
C LYS A 174 1.42 -10.07 22.96
N GLY A 175 2.75 -10.14 22.91
CA GLY A 175 3.65 -9.39 23.79
C GLY A 175 4.22 -10.22 24.94
N ILE A 176 5.33 -9.75 25.51
CA ILE A 176 6.08 -10.46 26.58
C ILE A 176 5.20 -10.69 27.82
N ALA A 177 4.30 -9.76 28.11
CA ALA A 177 3.40 -9.81 29.26
C ALA A 177 1.98 -10.31 28.93
N ASN A 178 1.76 -10.88 27.73
CA ASN A 178 0.44 -11.36 27.28
C ASN A 178 -0.67 -10.29 27.40
N ASP A 179 -0.34 -9.04 27.09
CA ASP A 179 -1.21 -7.87 27.28
C ASP A 179 -1.65 -7.17 25.99
N GLY A 180 -1.11 -7.60 24.85
CA GLY A 180 -1.40 -7.09 23.53
C GLY A 180 -2.70 -7.61 22.92
N PRO A 181 -3.11 -7.05 21.77
CA PRO A 181 -4.34 -7.45 21.10
C PRO A 181 -4.24 -8.83 20.47
N SER A 182 -5.37 -9.53 20.43
CA SER A 182 -5.57 -10.72 19.60
C SER A 182 -5.99 -10.27 18.21
N ILE A 183 -5.31 -10.76 17.17
CA ILE A 183 -5.48 -10.30 15.79
C ILE A 183 -5.99 -11.47 14.95
N PHE A 184 -7.03 -11.21 14.16
CA PHE A 184 -7.59 -12.15 13.19
C PHE A 184 -7.63 -11.50 11.81
N TYR A 185 -7.15 -12.23 10.81
CA TYR A 185 -7.25 -11.84 9.42
C TYR A 185 -7.47 -13.10 8.58
N GLN A 186 -8.62 -13.21 7.93
CA GLN A 186 -8.92 -14.30 7.00
C GLN A 186 -9.94 -13.83 5.96
N ALA A 187 -9.73 -14.19 4.70
CA ALA A 187 -10.67 -13.96 3.62
C ALA A 187 -11.36 -15.27 3.22
N PHE A 188 -12.65 -15.17 2.87
CA PHE A 188 -13.49 -16.27 2.41
C PHE A 188 -14.23 -15.83 1.15
N SER A 189 -14.19 -16.63 0.09
CA SER A 189 -15.03 -16.44 -1.09
C SER A 189 -16.40 -17.08 -0.86
N VAL A 190 -17.45 -16.35 -1.19
CA VAL A 190 -18.85 -16.79 -1.14
C VAL A 190 -19.53 -16.39 -2.45
N PRO A 191 -20.58 -17.10 -2.91
CA PRO A 191 -21.36 -16.65 -4.07
C PRO A 191 -21.91 -15.24 -3.86
N ALA A 192 -22.17 -14.49 -4.93
CA ALA A 192 -22.97 -13.27 -4.81
C ALA A 192 -24.43 -13.60 -4.48
N GLY A 193 -25.09 -12.74 -3.71
CA GLY A 193 -26.48 -12.91 -3.28
C GLY A 193 -26.73 -12.65 -1.79
N PRO A 194 -27.94 -12.98 -1.29
CA PRO A 194 -28.30 -12.80 0.11
C PRO A 194 -27.65 -13.88 0.98
N HIS A 195 -26.90 -13.46 2.00
CA HIS A 195 -26.26 -14.33 2.98
C HIS A 195 -26.64 -13.93 4.39
N ARG A 196 -26.91 -14.93 5.23
CA ARG A 196 -27.10 -14.74 6.67
C ARG A 196 -25.77 -14.92 7.38
N LEU A 197 -25.21 -13.82 7.87
CA LEU A 197 -23.96 -13.82 8.61
C LEU A 197 -24.24 -13.90 10.11
N THR A 198 -23.50 -14.73 10.81
CA THR A 198 -23.48 -14.74 12.28
C THR A 198 -22.04 -14.76 12.76
N MET A 199 -21.66 -13.74 13.50
CA MET A 199 -20.35 -13.66 14.13
C MET A 199 -20.52 -13.66 15.65
N ARG A 200 -19.71 -14.49 16.31
CA ARG A 200 -19.68 -14.65 17.76
C ARG A 200 -18.26 -14.41 18.25
N LEU A 201 -18.12 -13.64 19.33
CA LEU A 201 -16.84 -13.31 19.93
C LEU A 201 -16.88 -13.61 21.43
N ARG A 202 -15.83 -14.26 21.91
CA ARG A 202 -15.57 -14.49 23.33
C ARG A 202 -14.23 -13.84 23.68
N GLU A 203 -14.25 -13.01 24.71
CA GLU A 203 -13.07 -12.30 25.22
C GLU A 203 -12.81 -12.58 26.72
N SER A 204 -13.64 -13.41 27.34
CA SER A 204 -13.54 -13.82 28.74
C SER A 204 -13.22 -15.31 28.89
N GLY A 205 -12.84 -15.73 30.10
CA GLY A 205 -12.64 -17.14 30.45
C GLY A 205 -13.94 -17.96 30.57
N ASN A 206 -15.09 -17.41 30.21
CA ASN A 206 -16.39 -18.06 30.31
C ASN A 206 -16.59 -19.10 29.19
N GLU A 207 -17.49 -20.06 29.39
CA GLU A 207 -17.83 -21.03 28.34
C GLU A 207 -18.68 -20.42 27.21
N GLY A 208 -19.36 -19.29 27.47
CA GLY A 208 -20.25 -18.60 26.50
C GLY A 208 -19.58 -17.51 25.65
N PHE A 209 -20.33 -16.98 24.69
CA PHE A 209 -19.90 -15.84 23.87
C PHE A 209 -20.31 -14.51 24.51
N ASP A 210 -19.35 -13.58 24.63
CA ASP A 210 -19.58 -12.24 25.16
C ASP A 210 -20.38 -11.37 24.17
N PHE A 211 -20.12 -11.52 22.86
CA PHE A 211 -20.80 -10.77 21.82
C PHE A 211 -21.30 -11.69 20.71
N ARG A 212 -22.48 -11.36 20.19
CA ARG A 212 -23.09 -12.04 19.04
C ARG A 212 -23.85 -11.04 18.20
N ARG A 213 -23.66 -11.12 16.88
CA ARG A 213 -24.50 -10.42 15.91
C ARG A 213 -24.85 -11.36 14.78
N SER A 214 -26.11 -11.30 14.35
CA SER A 214 -26.61 -12.01 13.18
C SER A 214 -27.35 -11.02 12.30
N GLU A 215 -26.99 -10.97 11.03
CA GLU A 215 -27.53 -10.00 10.07
C GLU A 215 -27.55 -10.63 8.68
N THR A 216 -28.60 -10.35 7.92
CA THR A 216 -28.69 -10.74 6.51
C THR A 216 -28.16 -9.60 5.66
N VAL A 217 -27.14 -9.89 4.85
CA VAL A 217 -26.53 -8.93 3.92
C VAL A 217 -26.67 -9.45 2.50
N THR A 218 -26.91 -8.56 1.55
CA THR A 218 -26.89 -8.91 0.13
C THR A 218 -25.54 -8.49 -0.44
N LEU A 219 -24.79 -9.45 -0.96
CA LEU A 219 -23.48 -9.22 -1.55
C LEU A 219 -23.58 -9.15 -3.07
N ASP A 220 -23.09 -8.05 -3.65
CA ASP A 220 -22.96 -7.89 -5.10
C ASP A 220 -21.70 -8.60 -5.62
N ASN A 221 -21.67 -8.83 -6.93
CA ASN A 221 -20.54 -9.43 -7.64
C ASN A 221 -19.23 -8.68 -7.35
N SER A 222 -18.17 -9.41 -7.00
CA SER A 222 -16.86 -8.86 -6.61
C SER A 222 -16.89 -7.89 -5.42
N GLN A 223 -17.98 -7.85 -4.64
CA GLN A 223 -18.06 -7.03 -3.44
C GLN A 223 -17.19 -7.64 -2.32
N VAL A 224 -16.54 -6.77 -1.55
CA VAL A 224 -15.80 -7.16 -0.36
C VAL A 224 -16.54 -6.63 0.86
N LEU A 225 -16.97 -7.53 1.73
CA LEU A 225 -17.58 -7.23 3.02
C LEU A 225 -16.61 -7.58 4.15
N VAL A 226 -16.42 -6.67 5.08
CA VAL A 226 -15.59 -6.84 6.27
C VAL A 226 -16.46 -7.17 7.48
N ALA A 227 -16.22 -8.33 8.06
CA ALA A 227 -16.71 -8.72 9.37
C ALA A 227 -15.67 -8.33 10.43
N GLY A 228 -16.06 -7.47 11.37
CA GLY A 228 -15.16 -6.93 12.38
C GLY A 228 -15.83 -6.71 13.72
N PHE A 229 -15.02 -6.32 14.71
CA PHE A 229 -15.50 -5.93 16.03
C PHE A 229 -14.95 -4.55 16.37
N ASP A 230 -15.84 -3.64 16.72
CA ASP A 230 -15.47 -2.31 17.18
C ASP A 230 -15.39 -2.31 18.71
N SER A 231 -14.17 -2.06 19.21
CA SER A 231 -13.89 -2.02 20.65
C SER A 231 -14.44 -0.78 21.33
N ALA A 232 -14.76 0.29 20.59
CA ALA A 232 -15.34 1.50 21.17
C ALA A 232 -16.84 1.36 21.39
N SER A 233 -17.57 0.85 20.40
CA SER A 233 -19.01 0.60 20.49
C SER A 233 -19.38 -0.75 21.10
N HIS A 234 -18.40 -1.60 21.43
CA HIS A 234 -18.60 -2.97 21.93
C HIS A 234 -19.55 -3.78 21.04
N SER A 235 -19.44 -3.61 19.72
CA SER A 235 -20.36 -4.20 18.76
C SER A 235 -19.64 -4.84 17.58
N VAL A 236 -20.20 -5.94 17.11
CA VAL A 236 -19.82 -6.56 15.83
C VAL A 236 -20.44 -5.74 14.70
N PHE A 237 -19.71 -5.59 13.60
CA PHE A 237 -20.23 -4.94 12.39
C PHE A 237 -19.93 -5.76 11.13
N PHE A 238 -20.74 -5.52 10.11
CA PHE A 238 -20.57 -6.02 8.75
C PHE A 238 -20.61 -4.81 7.82
N LYS A 239 -19.51 -4.48 7.16
CA LYS A 239 -19.39 -3.28 6.29
C LYS A 239 -18.50 -3.52 5.10
#